data_AF-A0A1E7IMD0-F1
#
_entry.id   AF-A0A1E7IMD0-F1
#
_cell.length_a   1.000
_cell.length_b   1.000
_cell.length_c   1.000
_cell.angle_alpha   90.00
_cell.angle_beta   90.00
_cell.angle_gamma   90.00
#
_symmetry.space_group_name_H-M   'P 1'
#
loop_
_entity.id
_entity.type
_entity.pdbx_description
1 polymer ?
#
loop_
_entity_poly.entity_id
_entity_poly.type
_entity_poly.pdbx_seq_one_letter_code
_entity_poly.pdbx_strand_id
1 'polypeptide(L)'
;MPFFISILVLFCCMTSASHAGEVDPFLAAGTQIRDCSSEINRHLNASIIEILADHPIPSSTSCEAAALHIMEQLGAQKYLFVNVGALNCELELWVEENEQIDKVPSDNCNGTNDLDTIYAPKLTFFGLWPTTVDPTINVSGINLGTEKLSHFLGSGYEYYKRYLGAIDTLPRRQAELNIIDWGVAMENSVIGVWAVGVFSYADLEANYQGYIMARDLCAKGKLKIHDDRWQLVQQVNIGDYVNPNWDEGYNTSGYTANRDKKVRGNLEQSQQCQSICWECVADQHQHYASWPKTRQDSSGFLDSSLSSSILALSRMDAGVNQEQLYTRVQQQYALPLLYRQWQARDRQACSTLPTLPLHDYCQTIITVPRSK
;
A
#
# COMPACT_ATOMS: atom_id res chain seq x y z
N MET A 1 10.14 36.51 -48.64
CA MET A 1 11.53 36.11 -48.31
C MET A 1 11.74 36.30 -46.81
N PRO A 2 12.38 35.34 -46.14
CA PRO A 2 11.68 34.62 -45.09
C PRO A 2 12.39 34.72 -43.73
N PHE A 3 11.61 34.87 -42.66
CA PHE A 3 12.05 34.42 -41.33
C PHE A 3 11.38 33.08 -41.07
N PHE A 4 12.14 32.04 -41.43
CA PHE A 4 11.84 30.64 -41.20
C PHE A 4 11.86 30.34 -39.69
N ILE A 5 10.79 29.70 -39.22
CA ILE A 5 10.81 28.44 -38.45
C ILE A 5 12.03 28.25 -37.55
N SER A 6 11.89 28.48 -36.24
CA SER A 6 12.76 27.87 -35.21
C SER A 6 12.14 27.95 -33.81
N ILE A 7 10.92 27.45 -33.62
CA ILE A 7 10.44 26.92 -32.33
C ILE A 7 9.54 25.72 -32.65
N LEU A 8 10.12 24.68 -33.23
CA LEU A 8 9.47 23.37 -33.38
C LEU A 8 10.53 22.26 -33.42
N VAL A 9 11.45 22.26 -32.45
CA VAL A 9 12.32 21.11 -32.15
C VAL A 9 12.54 21.06 -30.64
N LEU A 10 11.55 20.53 -29.92
CA LEU A 10 11.79 19.76 -28.70
C LEU A 10 10.62 18.77 -28.53
N PHE A 11 10.43 17.94 -29.56
CA PHE A 11 9.65 16.71 -29.48
C PHE A 11 10.63 15.56 -29.69
N CYS A 12 10.39 14.45 -28.99
CA CYS A 12 11.15 13.20 -28.99
C CYS A 12 12.50 13.23 -28.26
N CYS A 13 12.46 12.88 -26.98
CA CYS A 13 13.15 11.70 -26.42
C CYS A 13 13.18 11.78 -24.89
N MET A 14 12.02 11.73 -24.26
CA MET A 14 11.85 11.16 -22.92
C MET A 14 10.50 10.46 -22.89
N THR A 15 10.43 9.29 -23.54
CA THR A 15 9.44 8.27 -23.19
C THR A 15 9.88 7.64 -21.87
N SER A 16 9.90 8.45 -20.80
CA SER A 16 9.95 7.88 -19.47
C SER A 16 8.53 7.44 -19.20
N ALA A 17 8.32 6.12 -19.17
CA ALA A 17 7.07 5.56 -18.71
C ALA A 17 6.75 6.20 -17.35
N SER A 18 5.52 6.68 -17.25
CA SER A 18 4.97 7.27 -16.04
C SER A 18 4.64 6.15 -15.06
N HIS A 19 5.23 6.18 -13.87
CA HIS A 19 5.01 5.18 -12.83
C HIS A 19 4.36 5.89 -11.64
N ALA A 20 3.06 6.11 -11.71
CA ALA A 20 2.21 6.12 -10.51
C ALA A 20 1.24 4.99 -10.77
N GLY A 21 1.72 3.77 -10.52
CA GLY A 21 0.94 2.59 -10.83
C GLY A 21 -0.05 2.28 -9.74
N GLU A 22 -0.97 1.41 -10.12
CA GLU A 22 -1.82 0.67 -9.21
C GLU A 22 -1.44 -0.79 -9.42
N VAL A 23 -1.57 -1.62 -8.40
CA VAL A 23 -1.42 -3.06 -8.59
C VAL A 23 -2.72 -3.66 -9.09
N ASP A 24 -2.62 -4.61 -10.01
CA ASP A 24 -3.73 -5.51 -10.36
C ASP A 24 -3.51 -6.83 -9.63
N PRO A 25 -4.21 -7.09 -8.51
CA PRO A 25 -3.99 -8.30 -7.71
C PRO A 25 -4.36 -9.59 -8.46
N PHE A 26 -5.12 -9.51 -9.55
CA PHE A 26 -5.54 -10.68 -10.31
C PHE A 26 -4.47 -11.19 -11.27
N LEU A 27 -3.48 -10.36 -11.63
CA LEU A 27 -2.35 -10.80 -12.48
C LEU A 27 -1.47 -11.83 -11.77
N ALA A 28 -1.30 -11.68 -10.47
CA ALA A 28 -0.52 -12.58 -9.62
C ALA A 28 -1.38 -13.67 -8.94
N ALA A 29 -2.70 -13.61 -9.06
CA ALA A 29 -3.60 -14.51 -8.35
C ALA A 29 -3.35 -15.97 -8.72
N GLY A 30 -3.08 -16.79 -7.69
CA GLY A 30 -2.76 -18.21 -7.86
C GLY A 30 -1.37 -18.50 -8.42
N THR A 31 -0.53 -17.47 -8.61
CA THR A 31 0.87 -17.63 -8.98
C THR A 31 1.73 -17.65 -7.72
N GLN A 32 2.63 -18.64 -7.62
CA GLN A 32 3.61 -18.67 -6.54
C GLN A 32 4.74 -17.71 -6.89
N ILE A 33 4.92 -16.68 -6.05
CA ILE A 33 6.01 -15.72 -6.14
C ILE A 33 7.01 -16.02 -5.02
N ARG A 34 8.30 -16.09 -5.35
CA ARG A 34 9.35 -16.35 -4.37
C ARG A 34 9.46 -15.19 -3.37
N ASP A 35 9.53 -15.53 -2.08
CA ASP A 35 9.79 -14.56 -1.02
C ASP A 35 11.12 -13.82 -1.26
N CYS A 36 11.05 -12.48 -1.23
CA CYS A 36 12.19 -11.59 -1.44
C CYS A 36 12.54 -10.73 -0.21
N SER A 37 12.06 -11.12 0.99
CA SER A 37 12.28 -10.37 2.23
C SER A 37 13.76 -10.17 2.53
N SER A 38 14.59 -11.16 2.21
CA SER A 38 16.02 -11.13 2.52
C SER A 38 16.74 -10.06 1.70
N GLU A 39 16.35 -9.92 0.44
CA GLU A 39 16.88 -8.97 -0.53
C GLU A 39 16.44 -7.55 -0.16
N ILE A 40 15.15 -7.36 0.12
CA ILE A 40 14.62 -6.06 0.56
C ILE A 40 15.24 -5.63 1.89
N ASN A 41 15.33 -6.52 2.88
CA ASN A 41 15.95 -6.21 4.17
C ASN A 41 17.41 -5.79 3.98
N ARG A 42 18.16 -6.47 3.13
CA ARG A 42 19.55 -6.12 2.86
C ARG A 42 19.66 -4.73 2.24
N HIS A 43 18.85 -4.45 1.23
CA HIS A 43 18.83 -3.15 0.56
C HIS A 43 18.43 -2.03 1.53
N LEU A 44 17.28 -2.15 2.19
CA LEU A 44 16.77 -1.15 3.14
C LEU A 44 17.78 -0.81 4.25
N ASN A 45 18.40 -1.82 4.86
CA ASN A 45 19.39 -1.56 5.91
C ASN A 45 20.67 -0.94 5.36
N ALA A 46 21.11 -1.32 4.16
CA ALA A 46 22.25 -0.70 3.50
C ALA A 46 21.97 0.79 3.22
N SER A 47 20.79 1.12 2.69
CA SER A 47 20.38 2.50 2.44
C SER A 47 20.35 3.33 3.73
N ILE A 48 19.84 2.80 4.85
CA ILE A 48 19.85 3.52 6.13
C ILE A 48 21.29 3.79 6.60
N ILE A 49 22.18 2.79 6.48
CA ILE A 49 23.59 2.93 6.87
C ILE A 49 24.30 3.97 5.99
N GLU A 50 24.04 3.97 4.69
CA GLU A 50 24.58 4.93 3.73
C GLU A 50 24.07 6.34 4.03
N ILE A 51 22.78 6.52 4.28
CA ILE A 51 22.19 7.81 4.70
C ILE A 51 22.89 8.36 5.95
N LEU A 52 23.12 7.52 6.97
CA LEU A 52 23.80 7.92 8.19
C LEU A 52 25.27 8.30 7.97
N ALA A 53 25.91 7.78 6.91
CA ALA A 53 27.27 8.10 6.54
C ALA A 53 27.35 9.40 5.71
N ASP A 54 26.48 9.56 4.72
CA ASP A 54 26.53 10.63 3.71
C ASP A 54 25.79 11.90 4.13
N HIS A 55 24.82 11.77 5.04
CA HIS A 55 24.06 12.88 5.61
C HIS A 55 24.25 12.94 7.14
N PRO A 56 25.39 13.46 7.63
CA PRO A 56 25.69 13.48 9.06
C PRO A 56 24.65 14.24 9.87
N ILE A 57 23.99 13.54 10.79
CA ILE A 57 23.03 14.12 11.72
C ILE A 57 23.80 14.50 13.01
N PRO A 58 23.71 15.74 13.52
CA PRO A 58 24.37 16.11 14.78
C PRO A 58 23.94 15.21 15.94
N SER A 59 24.89 14.85 16.81
CA SER A 59 24.60 14.05 18.02
C SER A 59 23.68 14.78 19.01
N SER A 60 23.58 16.11 18.91
CA SER A 60 22.63 16.91 19.70
C SER A 60 21.18 16.83 19.20
N THR A 61 20.94 16.30 18.00
CA THR A 61 19.60 16.10 17.44
C THR A 61 18.85 15.04 18.25
N SER A 62 17.53 15.18 18.45
CA SER A 62 16.75 14.14 19.11
C SER A 62 16.67 12.88 18.25
N CYS A 63 16.38 11.72 18.87
CA CYS A 63 16.21 10.49 18.11
C CYS A 63 15.06 10.63 17.10
N GLU A 64 13.95 11.23 17.49
CA GLU A 64 12.78 11.42 16.64
C GLU A 64 13.10 12.27 15.40
N ALA A 65 13.89 13.33 15.57
CA ALA A 65 14.32 14.16 14.44
C ALA A 65 15.35 13.43 13.56
N ALA A 66 16.22 12.59 14.14
CA ALA A 66 17.13 11.75 13.37
C ALA A 66 16.36 10.69 12.56
N ALA A 67 15.37 10.03 13.17
CA ALA A 67 14.48 9.08 12.49
C ALA A 67 13.67 9.76 11.38
N LEU A 68 13.16 10.98 11.61
CA LEU A 68 12.47 11.77 10.60
C LEU A 68 13.38 12.06 9.40
N HIS A 69 14.64 12.43 9.64
CA HIS A 69 15.60 12.67 8.57
C HIS A 69 15.94 11.41 7.78
N ILE A 70 16.09 10.26 8.43
CA ILE A 70 16.28 8.97 7.72
C ILE A 70 15.08 8.68 6.83
N MET A 71 13.85 8.82 7.35
CA MET A 71 12.62 8.63 6.58
C MET A 71 12.49 9.61 5.42
N GLU A 72 12.95 10.84 5.60
CA GLU A 72 13.03 11.84 4.53
C GLU A 72 13.93 11.32 3.38
N GLN A 73 15.14 10.87 3.71
CA GLN A 73 16.09 10.40 2.69
C GLN A 73 15.70 9.08 2.01
N LEU A 74 14.94 8.22 2.71
CA LEU A 74 14.37 6.98 2.15
C LEU A 74 13.10 7.23 1.32
N GLY A 75 12.37 8.31 1.62
CA GLY A 75 11.08 8.59 1.01
C GLY A 75 11.16 9.17 -0.39
N ALA A 76 10.00 9.45 -0.96
CA ALA A 76 9.83 9.88 -2.36
C ALA A 76 10.28 11.33 -2.66
N GLN A 77 10.82 12.06 -1.69
CA GLN A 77 11.07 13.50 -1.89
C GLN A 77 12.20 13.80 -2.88
N LYS A 78 13.02 12.80 -3.22
CA LYS A 78 14.07 12.90 -4.26
C LYS A 78 13.50 12.85 -5.70
N TYR A 79 12.29 12.34 -5.90
CA TYR A 79 11.71 12.09 -7.24
C TYR A 79 10.39 12.83 -7.51
N LEU A 80 10.13 13.92 -6.80
CA LEU A 80 8.94 14.75 -7.03
C LEU A 80 8.91 15.22 -8.51
N PHE A 81 7.91 14.75 -9.27
CA PHE A 81 7.73 15.00 -10.71
C PHE A 81 8.71 14.32 -11.68
N VAL A 82 9.58 13.42 -11.21
CA VAL A 82 10.19 12.44 -12.12
C VAL A 82 9.10 11.41 -12.44
N ASN A 83 8.78 11.24 -13.73
CA ASN A 83 7.80 10.28 -14.25
C ASN A 83 6.32 10.50 -13.85
N VAL A 84 5.90 11.72 -13.49
CA VAL A 84 4.48 12.10 -13.24
C VAL A 84 3.79 11.32 -12.10
N GLY A 85 4.50 10.39 -11.44
CA GLY A 85 4.09 9.76 -10.19
C GLY A 85 4.42 10.64 -8.98
N ALA A 86 3.56 10.59 -7.97
CA ALA A 86 3.65 11.48 -6.82
C ALA A 86 4.49 10.89 -5.66
N LEU A 87 4.86 9.60 -5.70
CA LEU A 87 5.33 8.87 -4.51
C LEU A 87 6.48 7.86 -4.71
N ASN A 88 7.12 7.76 -5.87
CA ASN A 88 8.15 6.72 -6.06
C ASN A 88 9.38 6.94 -5.16
N CYS A 89 9.72 5.93 -4.39
CA CYS A 89 10.92 5.86 -3.58
C CYS A 89 11.97 4.98 -4.25
N GLU A 90 13.23 5.15 -3.84
CA GLU A 90 14.36 4.40 -4.40
C GLU A 90 14.20 2.88 -4.23
N LEU A 91 13.59 2.43 -3.13
CA LEU A 91 13.38 1.01 -2.87
C LEU A 91 12.40 0.37 -3.85
N GLU A 92 11.29 1.04 -4.18
CA GLU A 92 10.34 0.57 -5.20
C GLU A 92 11.03 0.43 -6.55
N LEU A 93 11.69 1.49 -7.01
CA LEU A 93 12.40 1.51 -8.30
C LEU A 93 13.48 0.42 -8.34
N TRP A 94 14.23 0.24 -7.26
CA TRP A 94 15.22 -0.82 -7.17
C TRP A 94 14.59 -2.22 -7.26
N VAL A 95 13.44 -2.45 -6.62
CA VAL A 95 12.74 -3.75 -6.73
C VAL A 95 12.27 -3.98 -8.16
N GLU A 96 11.70 -2.97 -8.80
CA GLU A 96 11.20 -3.04 -10.17
C GLU A 96 12.32 -3.28 -11.18
N GLU A 97 13.49 -2.68 -11.00
CA GLU A 97 14.64 -2.86 -11.90
C GLU A 97 15.47 -4.13 -11.62
N ASN A 98 15.33 -4.73 -10.43
CA ASN A 98 16.16 -5.86 -10.02
C ASN A 98 15.62 -7.19 -10.56
N GLU A 99 16.33 -7.77 -11.53
CA GLU A 99 16.00 -9.07 -12.15
C GLU A 99 16.08 -10.27 -11.17
N GLN A 100 16.72 -10.12 -10.02
CA GLN A 100 16.77 -11.17 -8.99
C GLN A 100 15.48 -11.25 -8.17
N ILE A 101 14.66 -10.20 -8.18
CA ILE A 101 13.38 -10.21 -7.48
C ILE A 101 12.35 -10.90 -8.37
N ASP A 102 11.77 -11.97 -7.84
CA ASP A 102 10.66 -12.64 -8.50
C ASP A 102 9.41 -11.76 -8.39
N LYS A 103 8.80 -11.43 -9.53
CA LYS A 103 7.75 -10.42 -9.64
C LYS A 103 6.77 -10.78 -10.75
N VAL A 104 5.50 -10.43 -10.57
CA VAL A 104 4.44 -10.72 -11.54
C VAL A 104 3.66 -9.45 -11.86
N PRO A 105 3.57 -9.04 -13.14
CA PRO A 105 4.25 -9.64 -14.30
C PRO A 105 5.77 -9.44 -14.25
N SER A 106 6.53 -10.34 -14.87
CA SER A 106 7.99 -10.18 -15.02
C SER A 106 8.34 -9.23 -16.16
N ASP A 107 9.48 -8.53 -16.08
CA ASP A 107 9.96 -7.57 -17.08
C ASP A 107 10.16 -8.18 -18.50
N ASN A 108 10.37 -9.51 -18.57
CA ASN A 108 10.48 -10.26 -19.83
C ASN A 108 9.12 -10.52 -20.51
N CYS A 109 8.01 -10.21 -19.85
CA CYS A 109 6.72 -10.07 -20.49
C CYS A 109 6.70 -8.67 -21.12
N ASN A 110 7.14 -8.55 -22.37
CA ASN A 110 6.96 -7.36 -23.21
C ASN A 110 5.49 -6.91 -23.15
N GLY A 111 5.17 -6.02 -22.20
CA GLY A 111 3.82 -5.69 -21.80
C GLY A 111 3.05 -6.92 -21.29
N THR A 112 2.67 -6.92 -20.01
CA THR A 112 1.23 -7.11 -19.79
C THR A 112 0.56 -6.14 -20.74
N ASN A 113 -0.20 -6.64 -21.73
CA ASN A 113 -0.97 -5.70 -22.52
C ASN A 113 -1.78 -4.90 -21.49
N ASP A 114 -1.81 -3.58 -21.58
CA ASP A 114 -2.69 -2.76 -20.74
C ASP A 114 -4.16 -3.29 -20.78
N LEU A 115 -4.49 -4.06 -21.84
CA LEU A 115 -5.72 -4.81 -22.08
C LEU A 115 -5.96 -6.03 -21.18
N ASP A 116 -4.90 -6.64 -20.65
CA ASP A 116 -4.95 -7.82 -19.80
C ASP A 116 -5.10 -7.44 -18.32
N THR A 117 -5.24 -6.16 -17.99
CA THR A 117 -5.44 -5.72 -16.59
C THR A 117 -6.91 -5.44 -16.31
N ILE A 118 -7.35 -5.52 -15.06
CA ILE A 118 -8.68 -5.03 -14.65
C ILE A 118 -8.85 -3.53 -14.93
N TYR A 119 -7.75 -2.82 -15.15
CA TYR A 119 -7.73 -1.39 -15.51
C TYR A 119 -7.79 -1.11 -17.01
N ALA A 120 -7.90 -2.14 -17.86
CA ALA A 120 -8.02 -2.04 -19.30
C ALA A 120 -9.11 -1.04 -19.78
N PRO A 121 -8.94 -0.40 -20.96
CA PRO A 121 -7.86 -0.61 -21.94
C PRO A 121 -6.55 0.10 -21.61
N LYS A 122 -6.56 1.04 -20.64
CA LYS A 122 -5.36 1.66 -20.08
C LYS A 122 -5.67 2.34 -18.74
N LEU A 123 -4.82 2.13 -17.73
CA LEU A 123 -4.85 2.92 -16.52
C LEU A 123 -4.36 4.34 -16.83
N THR A 124 -5.07 5.35 -16.32
CA THR A 124 -4.75 6.75 -16.61
C THR A 124 -4.79 7.60 -15.36
N PHE A 125 -3.80 8.46 -15.24
CA PHE A 125 -3.70 9.52 -14.25
C PHE A 125 -4.44 10.77 -14.75
N PHE A 126 -5.33 11.30 -13.90
CA PHE A 126 -6.34 12.33 -14.20
C PHE A 126 -7.18 12.05 -15.46
N GLY A 127 -7.31 10.78 -15.86
CA GLY A 127 -8.01 10.41 -17.10
C GLY A 127 -7.29 10.83 -18.39
N LEU A 128 -6.09 11.41 -18.31
CA LEU A 128 -5.39 12.05 -19.42
C LEU A 128 -4.05 11.39 -19.73
N TRP A 129 -3.26 11.08 -18.71
CA TRP A 129 -1.93 10.53 -18.90
C TRP A 129 -1.95 9.03 -18.66
N PRO A 130 -1.51 8.21 -19.63
CA PRO A 130 -1.09 6.83 -19.38
C PRO A 130 -0.43 6.64 -18.02
N THR A 131 -0.66 5.51 -17.36
CA THR A 131 0.21 4.97 -16.31
C THR A 131 0.23 3.44 -16.41
N THR A 132 1.20 2.79 -15.79
CA THR A 132 1.38 1.33 -15.80
C THR A 132 0.80 0.68 -14.55
N VAL A 133 0.61 -0.63 -14.61
CA VAL A 133 0.27 -1.42 -13.42
C VAL A 133 1.57 -1.89 -12.80
N ASP A 134 1.66 -1.76 -11.48
CA ASP A 134 2.87 -2.13 -10.75
C ASP A 134 2.91 -3.64 -10.48
N PRO A 135 4.10 -4.27 -10.54
CA PRO A 135 4.21 -5.70 -10.32
C PRO A 135 3.93 -6.08 -8.88
N THR A 136 3.42 -7.31 -8.71
CA THR A 136 3.27 -7.96 -7.42
C THR A 136 4.55 -8.72 -7.06
N ILE A 137 4.98 -8.60 -5.81
CA ILE A 137 6.09 -9.35 -5.20
C ILE A 137 5.59 -10.11 -3.97
N ASN A 138 6.39 -11.05 -3.45
CA ASN A 138 6.13 -11.71 -2.17
C ASN A 138 7.13 -11.26 -1.10
N VAL A 139 6.62 -10.72 0.01
CA VAL A 139 7.41 -10.29 1.16
C VAL A 139 6.83 -10.91 2.43
N SER A 140 7.63 -11.73 3.08
CA SER A 140 7.30 -12.49 4.27
C SER A 140 6.04 -13.33 4.08
N GLY A 141 5.91 -13.96 2.91
CA GLY A 141 4.72 -14.74 2.55
C GLY A 141 3.49 -13.93 2.17
N ILE A 142 3.57 -12.59 2.13
CA ILE A 142 2.47 -11.70 1.71
C ILE A 142 2.72 -11.17 0.30
N ASN A 143 1.74 -11.30 -0.58
CA ASN A 143 1.76 -10.68 -1.90
C ASN A 143 1.36 -9.20 -1.80
N LEU A 144 2.09 -8.32 -2.46
CA LEU A 144 1.83 -6.88 -2.47
C LEU A 144 2.35 -6.24 -3.75
N GLY A 145 1.72 -5.15 -4.18
CA GLY A 145 2.22 -4.30 -5.26
C GLY A 145 3.49 -3.54 -4.84
N THR A 146 4.43 -3.35 -5.77
CA THR A 146 5.69 -2.64 -5.47
C THR A 146 5.46 -1.21 -4.99
N GLU A 147 4.42 -0.52 -5.44
CA GLU A 147 4.08 0.83 -4.95
C GLU A 147 3.81 0.88 -3.44
N LYS A 148 3.42 -0.23 -2.80
CA LYS A 148 3.24 -0.27 -1.34
C LYS A 148 4.54 0.06 -0.60
N LEU A 149 5.70 -0.18 -1.21
CA LEU A 149 7.01 0.21 -0.66
C LEU A 149 7.17 1.74 -0.63
N SER A 150 6.66 2.41 -1.64
CA SER A 150 6.62 3.87 -1.75
C SER A 150 5.62 4.50 -0.78
N HIS A 151 4.47 3.86 -0.59
CA HIS A 151 3.55 4.20 0.50
C HIS A 151 4.19 4.01 1.89
N PHE A 152 4.91 2.91 2.09
CA PHE A 152 5.62 2.62 3.34
C PHE A 152 6.73 3.62 3.66
N LEU A 153 7.60 3.98 2.71
CA LEU A 153 8.71 4.90 2.98
C LEU A 153 8.32 6.37 2.80
N GLY A 154 7.70 6.71 1.68
CA GLY A 154 7.34 8.09 1.31
C GLY A 154 6.14 8.61 2.11
N SER A 155 4.99 7.96 2.02
CA SER A 155 3.81 8.38 2.78
C SER A 155 3.96 8.10 4.28
N GLY A 156 4.69 7.05 4.66
CA GLY A 156 5.11 6.81 6.05
C GLY A 156 5.92 7.97 6.65
N TYR A 157 6.84 8.57 5.88
CA TYR A 157 7.51 9.82 6.29
C TYR A 157 6.50 10.95 6.54
N GLU A 158 5.57 11.18 5.62
CA GLU A 158 4.57 12.25 5.75
C GLU A 158 3.66 12.06 6.96
N TYR A 159 3.31 10.81 7.28
CA TYR A 159 2.58 10.44 8.50
C TYR A 159 3.41 10.73 9.75
N TYR A 160 4.68 10.29 9.78
CA TYR A 160 5.56 10.52 10.93
C TYR A 160 5.85 12.00 11.17
N LYS A 161 6.10 12.78 10.11
CA LYS A 161 6.27 14.24 10.16
C LYS A 161 5.08 14.93 10.82
N ARG A 162 3.86 14.59 10.38
CA ARG A 162 2.61 15.13 10.94
C ARG A 162 2.38 14.69 12.37
N TYR A 163 2.69 13.42 12.69
CA TYR A 163 2.60 12.92 14.05
C TYR A 163 3.49 13.75 14.99
N LEU A 164 4.77 13.93 14.64
CA LEU A 164 5.70 14.73 15.43
C LEU A 164 5.24 16.19 15.60
N GLY A 165 4.69 16.80 14.55
CA GLY A 165 4.13 18.16 14.64
C GLY A 165 2.85 18.26 15.48
N ALA A 166 2.14 17.14 15.69
CA ALA A 166 0.87 17.10 16.42
C ALA A 166 1.04 16.78 17.91
N ILE A 167 2.02 15.96 18.28
CA ILE A 167 2.20 15.48 19.67
C ILE A 167 2.59 16.57 20.68
N ASP A 168 3.03 17.74 20.21
CA ASP A 168 3.28 18.90 21.07
C ASP A 168 2.00 19.54 21.61
N THR A 169 0.87 19.36 20.90
CA THR A 169 -0.40 20.03 21.20
C THR A 169 -1.56 19.07 21.43
N LEU A 170 -1.42 17.82 21.00
CA LEU A 170 -2.46 16.81 21.09
C LEU A 170 -1.97 15.57 21.86
N PRO A 171 -2.86 14.88 22.59
CA PRO A 171 -2.55 13.56 23.11
C PRO A 171 -2.08 12.62 21.98
N ARG A 172 -1.08 11.78 22.24
CA ARG A 172 -0.47 10.89 21.24
C ARG A 172 -1.49 10.12 20.40
N ARG A 173 -2.52 9.59 21.04
CA ARG A 173 -3.58 8.85 20.37
C ARG A 173 -4.42 9.72 19.41
N GLN A 174 -4.67 10.98 19.77
CA GLN A 174 -5.32 11.93 18.88
C GLN A 174 -4.42 12.33 17.71
N ALA A 175 -3.11 12.50 17.96
CA ALA A 175 -2.14 12.73 16.90
C ALA A 175 -2.08 11.55 15.91
N GLU A 176 -2.14 10.30 16.39
CA GLU A 176 -2.25 9.11 15.54
C GLU A 176 -3.55 9.09 14.72
N LEU A 177 -4.70 9.42 15.31
CA LEU A 177 -5.96 9.51 14.56
C LEU A 177 -5.87 10.58 13.46
N ASN A 178 -5.28 11.74 13.75
CA ASN A 178 -5.15 12.83 12.79
C ASN A 178 -4.30 12.47 11.56
N ILE A 179 -3.21 11.71 11.73
CA ILE A 179 -2.38 11.29 10.58
C ILE A 179 -3.13 10.30 9.68
N ILE A 180 -4.01 9.49 10.28
CA ILE A 180 -4.82 8.54 9.54
C ILE A 180 -5.97 9.24 8.82
N ASP A 181 -6.66 10.17 9.48
CA ASP A 181 -7.67 11.02 8.86
C ASP A 181 -7.08 11.80 7.67
N TRP A 182 -5.85 12.29 7.81
CA TRP A 182 -5.12 12.92 6.71
C TRP A 182 -4.86 11.93 5.57
N GLY A 183 -4.40 10.72 5.85
CA GLY A 183 -4.21 9.66 4.86
C GLY A 183 -5.47 9.33 4.07
N VAL A 184 -6.58 9.12 4.77
CA VAL A 184 -7.90 8.89 4.16
C VAL A 184 -8.30 10.06 3.26
N ALA A 185 -8.05 11.30 3.69
CA ALA A 185 -8.34 12.48 2.88
C ALA A 185 -7.46 12.55 1.62
N MET A 186 -6.19 12.18 1.70
CA MET A 186 -5.28 12.12 0.55
C MET A 186 -5.71 11.07 -0.47
N GLU A 187 -6.06 9.87 0.01
CA GLU A 187 -6.53 8.75 -0.80
C GLU A 187 -7.87 9.06 -1.47
N ASN A 188 -8.78 9.72 -0.74
CA ASN A 188 -10.06 10.20 -1.26
C ASN A 188 -9.94 11.46 -2.15
N SER A 189 -8.74 12.02 -2.32
CA SER A 189 -8.50 13.24 -3.09
C SER A 189 -7.46 13.03 -4.20
N VAL A 190 -6.46 13.91 -4.29
CA VAL A 190 -5.68 14.20 -5.51
C VAL A 190 -4.83 13.03 -5.98
N ILE A 191 -4.46 12.10 -5.09
CA ILE A 191 -3.51 11.02 -5.39
C ILE A 191 -4.21 9.69 -5.73
N GLY A 192 -5.33 9.35 -5.07
CA GLY A 192 -6.08 8.12 -5.35
C GLY A 192 -7.32 8.37 -6.22
N VAL A 193 -8.46 8.62 -5.56
CA VAL A 193 -9.79 8.66 -6.22
C VAL A 193 -9.87 9.70 -7.33
N TRP A 194 -9.26 10.86 -7.17
CA TRP A 194 -9.30 11.91 -8.19
C TRP A 194 -8.33 11.65 -9.35
N ALA A 195 -7.17 11.07 -9.05
CA ALA A 195 -6.13 10.79 -10.04
C ALA A 195 -6.42 9.53 -10.87
N VAL A 196 -6.67 8.40 -10.22
CA VAL A 196 -6.79 7.09 -10.90
C VAL A 196 -8.16 6.44 -10.70
N GLY A 197 -8.96 6.96 -9.76
CA GLY A 197 -10.32 6.46 -9.51
C GLY A 197 -10.39 5.25 -8.60
N VAL A 198 -9.30 4.98 -7.88
CA VAL A 198 -9.10 3.90 -6.92
C VAL A 198 -8.94 4.51 -5.52
N PHE A 199 -9.46 3.83 -4.52
CA PHE A 199 -9.23 4.10 -3.11
C PHE A 199 -8.62 2.83 -2.51
N SER A 200 -7.31 2.82 -2.27
CA SER A 200 -6.63 1.64 -1.75
C SER A 200 -6.59 1.63 -0.22
N TYR A 201 -7.13 0.55 0.37
CA TYR A 201 -6.97 0.31 1.82
C TYR A 201 -5.59 -0.20 2.17
N ALA A 202 -4.95 -0.86 1.21
CA ALA A 202 -3.61 -1.39 1.35
C ALA A 202 -2.57 -0.27 1.36
N ASP A 203 -2.79 0.82 0.60
CA ASP A 203 -1.99 2.05 0.70
C ASP A 203 -2.05 2.66 2.08
N LEU A 204 -3.26 2.81 2.63
CA LEU A 204 -3.43 3.37 3.97
C LEU A 204 -2.74 2.51 5.04
N GLU A 205 -2.76 1.19 4.88
CA GLU A 205 -2.03 0.29 5.75
C GLU A 205 -0.52 0.44 5.60
N ALA A 206 0.01 0.43 4.36
CA ALA A 206 1.43 0.60 4.10
C ALA A 206 1.95 1.93 4.65
N ASN A 207 1.22 3.03 4.43
CA ASN A 207 1.51 4.34 5.02
C ASN A 207 1.63 4.27 6.55
N TYR A 208 0.65 3.64 7.21
CA TYR A 208 0.63 3.53 8.67
C TYR A 208 1.79 2.69 9.17
N GLN A 209 2.07 1.56 8.53
CA GLN A 209 3.21 0.71 8.87
C GLN A 209 4.55 1.44 8.70
N GLY A 210 4.66 2.32 7.70
CA GLY A 210 5.80 3.21 7.50
C GLY A 210 6.03 4.16 8.67
N TYR A 211 4.96 4.76 9.16
CA TYR A 211 4.95 5.54 10.40
C TYR A 211 5.41 4.71 11.61
N ILE A 212 4.92 3.48 11.75
CA ILE A 212 5.32 2.58 12.84
C ILE A 212 6.82 2.27 12.76
N MET A 213 7.35 2.00 11.56
CA MET A 213 8.79 1.78 11.37
C MET A 213 9.60 2.98 11.81
N ALA A 214 9.22 4.19 11.37
CA ALA A 214 9.91 5.42 11.73
C ALA A 214 9.99 5.61 13.26
N ARG A 215 8.88 5.34 13.96
CA ARG A 215 8.83 5.42 15.42
C ARG A 215 9.67 4.33 16.08
N ASP A 216 9.65 3.11 15.53
CA ASP A 216 10.38 1.96 16.05
C ASP A 216 11.90 2.13 15.95
N LEU A 217 12.40 2.97 15.04
CA LEU A 217 13.82 3.35 15.01
C LEU A 217 14.30 3.87 16.38
N CYS A 218 13.44 4.61 17.08
CA CYS A 218 13.72 5.15 18.40
C CYS A 218 13.13 4.31 19.54
N ALA A 219 11.84 3.99 19.46
CA ALA A 219 11.12 3.32 20.54
C ALA A 219 11.67 1.91 20.83
N LYS A 220 12.25 1.24 19.83
CA LYS A 220 12.92 -0.06 19.99
C LYS A 220 14.45 0.07 20.09
N GLY A 221 14.98 1.28 20.18
CA GLY A 221 16.42 1.54 20.36
C GLY A 221 17.30 1.08 19.19
N LYS A 222 16.76 1.08 17.96
CA LYS A 222 17.50 0.68 16.75
C LYS A 222 18.54 1.72 16.35
N LEU A 223 18.33 2.99 16.71
CA LEU A 223 19.29 4.08 16.54
C LEU A 223 19.97 4.43 17.86
N LYS A 224 21.30 4.58 17.83
CA LYS A 224 22.10 5.08 18.95
C LYS A 224 23.20 6.00 18.48
N ILE A 225 23.68 6.85 19.38
CA ILE A 225 24.87 7.67 19.15
C ILE A 225 26.10 6.88 19.60
N HIS A 226 27.10 6.80 18.72
CA HIS A 226 28.43 6.26 18.99
C HIS A 226 29.47 7.15 18.30
N ASP A 227 30.51 7.56 19.04
CA ASP A 227 31.53 8.51 18.57
C ASP A 227 30.92 9.78 17.93
N ASP A 228 30.00 10.42 18.64
CA ASP A 228 29.27 11.63 18.21
C ASP A 228 28.51 11.49 16.88
N ARG A 229 28.19 10.26 16.46
CA ARG A 229 27.41 9.98 15.24
C ARG A 229 26.28 9.02 15.50
N TRP A 230 25.16 9.25 14.81
CA TRP A 230 24.04 8.31 14.78
C TRP A 230 24.43 7.03 14.03
N GLN A 231 24.05 5.89 14.59
CA GLN A 231 24.31 4.57 14.03
C GLN A 231 23.07 3.69 14.15
N LEU A 232 22.83 2.88 13.12
CA LEU A 232 21.85 1.80 13.15
C LEU A 232 22.47 0.60 13.87
N VAL A 233 22.15 0.43 15.15
CA VAL A 233 22.68 -0.66 16.00
C VAL A 233 21.84 -1.93 15.96
N GLN A 234 20.63 -1.85 15.42
CA GLN A 234 19.77 -3.00 15.18
C GLN A 234 19.07 -2.84 13.84
N GLN A 235 19.17 -3.87 13.01
CA GLN A 235 18.57 -3.88 11.68
C GLN A 235 17.04 -3.76 11.72
N VAL A 236 16.50 -3.14 10.68
CA VAL A 236 15.08 -3.12 10.35
C VAL A 236 14.75 -4.41 9.59
N ASN A 237 13.67 -5.08 9.98
CA ASN A 237 13.13 -6.20 9.22
C ASN A 237 11.77 -5.78 8.66
N ILE A 238 11.62 -5.76 7.34
CA ILE A 238 10.38 -5.37 6.65
C ILE A 238 9.22 -6.30 6.99
N GLY A 239 9.50 -7.58 7.27
CA GLY A 239 8.49 -8.54 7.75
C GLY A 239 7.90 -8.17 9.12
N ASP A 240 8.57 -7.30 9.89
CA ASP A 240 8.02 -6.72 11.11
C ASP A 240 6.96 -5.64 10.81
N TYR A 241 6.66 -5.32 9.55
CA TYR A 241 5.74 -4.25 9.14
C TYR A 241 4.73 -4.73 8.10
N VAL A 242 5.18 -5.47 7.09
CA VAL A 242 4.32 -6.12 6.10
C VAL A 242 3.36 -7.08 6.78
N ASN A 243 2.10 -7.05 6.34
CA ASN A 243 1.04 -7.90 6.84
C ASN A 243 -0.03 -8.09 5.76
N PRO A 244 -0.98 -9.03 5.92
CA PRO A 244 -1.97 -9.34 4.90
C PRO A 244 -2.79 -8.15 4.37
N ASN A 245 -2.93 -7.06 5.13
CA ASN A 245 -3.69 -5.89 4.67
C ASN A 245 -2.95 -5.09 3.57
N TRP A 246 -1.72 -5.46 3.20
CA TRP A 246 -0.98 -4.90 2.06
C TRP A 246 -1.36 -5.55 0.73
N ASP A 247 -2.01 -6.72 0.76
CA ASP A 247 -2.45 -7.44 -0.44
C ASP A 247 -3.82 -6.90 -0.88
N GLU A 248 -3.92 -6.30 -2.06
CA GLU A 248 -5.19 -5.78 -2.58
C GLU A 248 -6.17 -6.87 -3.06
N GLY A 249 -5.70 -8.10 -3.27
CA GLY A 249 -6.58 -9.25 -3.46
C GLY A 249 -7.32 -9.62 -2.17
N TYR A 250 -6.70 -9.37 -1.02
CA TYR A 250 -7.26 -9.64 0.31
C TYR A 250 -7.94 -8.42 0.95
N ASN A 251 -7.33 -7.23 0.85
CA ASN A 251 -7.80 -5.95 1.35
C ASN A 251 -8.25 -5.05 0.18
N THR A 252 -9.28 -5.53 -0.51
CA THR A 252 -9.72 -5.03 -1.82
C THR A 252 -10.06 -3.54 -1.86
N SER A 253 -9.45 -2.83 -2.82
CA SER A 253 -9.65 -1.41 -3.09
C SER A 253 -11.10 -1.04 -3.41
N GLY A 254 -11.46 0.20 -3.09
CA GLY A 254 -12.70 0.84 -3.52
C GLY A 254 -12.52 1.55 -4.87
N TYR A 255 -13.61 1.68 -5.63
CA TYR A 255 -13.57 2.32 -6.96
C TYR A 255 -14.65 3.40 -7.10
N THR A 256 -14.36 4.43 -7.89
CA THR A 256 -15.41 5.34 -8.39
C THR A 256 -16.42 4.58 -9.23
N ALA A 257 -17.67 5.05 -9.34
CA ALA A 257 -18.71 4.35 -10.10
C ALA A 257 -18.32 4.03 -11.56
N ASN A 258 -17.59 4.95 -12.20
CA ASN A 258 -17.10 4.74 -13.58
C ASN A 258 -15.97 3.70 -13.64
N ARG A 259 -15.03 3.74 -12.68
CA ARG A 259 -13.93 2.78 -12.60
C ARG A 259 -14.45 1.39 -12.24
N ASP A 260 -15.34 1.30 -11.27
CA ASP A 260 -16.02 0.09 -10.82
C ASP A 260 -16.72 -0.63 -11.99
N LYS A 261 -17.47 0.10 -12.81
CA LYS A 261 -18.10 -0.46 -14.01
C LYS A 261 -17.09 -1.06 -14.99
N LYS A 262 -15.94 -0.41 -15.19
CA LYS A 262 -14.87 -0.90 -16.08
C LYS A 262 -14.18 -2.12 -15.49
N VAL A 263 -13.74 -2.04 -14.25
CA VAL A 263 -13.10 -3.13 -13.51
C VAL A 263 -13.96 -4.38 -13.55
N ARG A 264 -15.26 -4.25 -13.27
CA ARG A 264 -16.21 -5.39 -13.34
C ARG A 264 -16.35 -5.95 -14.74
N GLY A 265 -16.54 -5.09 -15.73
CA GLY A 265 -16.66 -5.52 -17.13
C GLY A 265 -15.40 -6.25 -17.60
N ASN A 266 -14.22 -5.78 -17.20
CA ASN A 266 -12.94 -6.39 -17.52
C ASN A 266 -12.75 -7.72 -16.77
N LEU A 267 -13.12 -7.80 -15.48
CA LEU A 267 -13.08 -9.03 -14.70
C LEU A 267 -13.99 -10.12 -15.30
N GLU A 268 -15.21 -9.79 -15.68
CA GLU A 268 -16.16 -10.73 -16.30
C GLU A 268 -15.67 -11.25 -17.66
N GLN A 269 -14.91 -10.43 -18.39
CA GLN A 269 -14.42 -10.75 -19.74
C GLN A 269 -12.99 -11.29 -19.74
N SER A 270 -12.27 -11.19 -18.62
CA SER A 270 -10.86 -11.56 -18.54
C SER A 270 -10.72 -13.07 -18.65
N GLN A 271 -9.95 -13.50 -19.65
CA GLN A 271 -9.52 -14.88 -19.78
C GLN A 271 -8.65 -15.33 -18.59
N GLN A 272 -8.04 -14.39 -17.86
CA GLN A 272 -7.22 -14.68 -16.68
C GLN A 272 -8.06 -15.26 -15.55
N CYS A 273 -9.31 -14.80 -15.36
CA CYS A 273 -10.21 -15.38 -14.35
C CYS A 273 -10.49 -16.86 -14.58
N GLN A 274 -10.35 -17.34 -15.83
CA GLN A 274 -10.52 -18.75 -16.18
C GLN A 274 -9.27 -19.59 -15.89
N SER A 275 -8.09 -18.95 -15.78
CA SER A 275 -6.80 -19.61 -15.51
C SER A 275 -6.29 -19.43 -14.07
N ILE A 276 -6.95 -18.63 -13.24
CA ILE A 276 -6.59 -18.45 -11.83
C ILE A 276 -6.78 -19.77 -11.07
N CYS A 277 -5.76 -20.17 -10.32
CA CYS A 277 -5.89 -21.23 -9.33
C CYS A 277 -6.67 -20.71 -8.11
N TRP A 278 -8.00 -20.84 -8.13
CA TRP A 278 -8.86 -20.37 -7.03
C TRP A 278 -8.63 -21.11 -5.72
N GLU A 279 -8.22 -22.39 -5.77
CA GLU A 279 -7.81 -23.14 -4.58
C GLU A 279 -6.55 -22.51 -3.95
N CYS A 280 -5.56 -22.14 -4.77
CA CYS A 280 -4.35 -21.47 -4.31
C CYS A 280 -4.64 -20.11 -3.67
N VAL A 281 -5.55 -19.32 -4.26
CA VAL A 281 -6.01 -18.04 -3.69
C VAL A 281 -6.74 -18.26 -2.36
N ALA A 282 -7.59 -19.28 -2.26
CA ALA A 282 -8.29 -19.62 -1.02
C ALA A 282 -7.31 -20.05 0.08
N ASP A 283 -6.31 -20.87 -0.25
CA ASP A 283 -5.26 -21.30 0.67
C ASP A 283 -4.42 -20.11 1.15
N GLN A 284 -4.08 -19.18 0.26
CA GLN A 284 -3.40 -17.94 0.60
C GLN A 284 -4.24 -17.07 1.56
N HIS A 285 -5.53 -16.90 1.29
CA HIS A 285 -6.43 -16.15 2.18
C HIS A 285 -6.58 -16.84 3.54
N GLN A 286 -6.57 -18.18 3.58
CA GLN A 286 -6.56 -18.93 4.83
C GLN A 286 -5.25 -18.74 5.60
N HIS A 287 -4.11 -18.74 4.90
CA HIS A 287 -2.82 -18.41 5.48
C HIS A 287 -2.83 -17.00 6.09
N TYR A 288 -3.31 -16.00 5.37
CA TYR A 288 -3.46 -14.63 5.85
C TYR A 288 -4.39 -14.53 7.06
N ALA A 289 -5.52 -15.25 7.06
CA ALA A 289 -6.44 -15.28 8.19
C ALA A 289 -5.81 -15.89 9.46
N SER A 290 -4.77 -16.74 9.29
CA SER A 290 -4.00 -17.32 10.39
C SER A 290 -2.85 -16.43 10.89
N TRP A 291 -2.58 -15.31 10.20
CA TRP A 291 -1.45 -14.45 10.50
C TRP A 291 -1.51 -13.95 11.96
N PRO A 292 -0.38 -14.02 12.71
CA PRO A 292 -0.36 -13.62 14.11
C PRO A 292 -0.83 -12.17 14.24
N LYS A 293 -1.91 -12.00 15.01
CA LYS A 293 -2.40 -10.68 15.43
C LYS A 293 -1.49 -10.03 16.47
N THR A 294 -0.24 -10.47 16.62
CA THR A 294 0.64 -10.19 17.77
C THR A 294 1.10 -8.74 17.93
N ARG A 295 0.70 -7.83 17.04
CA ARG A 295 0.80 -6.37 17.27
C ARG A 295 -0.44 -5.75 17.91
N GLN A 296 -1.48 -6.53 18.20
CA GLN A 296 -2.75 -6.08 18.79
C GLN A 296 -2.69 -5.69 20.27
N ASP A 297 -1.61 -6.01 21.00
CA ASP A 297 -1.67 -5.94 22.47
C ASP A 297 -0.45 -5.27 23.15
N SER A 298 0.41 -4.57 22.41
CA SER A 298 1.37 -3.67 23.05
C SER A 298 0.65 -2.38 23.46
N SER A 299 0.37 -2.25 24.75
CA SER A 299 -0.30 -1.13 25.41
C SER A 299 0.12 0.24 24.83
N GLY A 300 -0.74 0.85 24.01
CA GLY A 300 -0.57 2.23 23.52
C GLY A 300 -0.72 2.48 22.02
N PHE A 301 -0.97 1.47 21.19
CA PHE A 301 -1.10 1.64 19.73
C PHE A 301 -2.50 1.29 19.20
N LEU A 302 -2.86 1.88 18.05
CA LEU A 302 -4.07 1.54 17.31
C LEU A 302 -3.81 0.29 16.44
N ASP A 303 -4.73 -0.69 16.52
CA ASP A 303 -4.66 -1.96 15.79
C ASP A 303 -4.66 -1.73 14.28
N SER A 304 -3.62 -2.16 13.56
CA SER A 304 -3.43 -1.94 12.12
C SER A 304 -4.33 -2.80 11.20
N SER A 305 -5.44 -3.31 11.71
CA SER A 305 -6.66 -3.49 10.89
C SER A 305 -7.49 -2.20 10.79
N LEU A 306 -6.88 -1.07 11.16
CA LEU A 306 -7.53 0.21 11.35
C LEU A 306 -8.00 0.83 10.03
N SER A 307 -7.25 0.72 8.93
CA SER A 307 -7.60 1.35 7.65
C SER A 307 -8.97 0.88 7.13
N SER A 308 -9.24 -0.43 7.22
CA SER A 308 -10.54 -1.04 6.91
C SER A 308 -11.63 -0.66 7.93
N SER A 309 -11.26 -0.51 9.21
CA SER A 309 -12.18 -0.13 10.30
C SER A 309 -12.54 1.36 10.27
N ILE A 310 -11.63 2.23 9.85
CA ILE A 310 -11.79 3.69 9.76
C ILE A 310 -12.68 4.06 8.58
N LEU A 311 -12.65 3.32 7.48
CA LEU A 311 -13.58 3.52 6.37
C LEU A 311 -15.03 3.19 6.76
N ALA A 312 -15.25 2.14 7.54
CA ALA A 312 -16.59 1.84 8.07
C ALA A 312 -17.12 2.97 8.97
N LEU A 313 -16.22 3.70 9.63
CA LEU A 313 -16.53 4.79 10.55
C LEU A 313 -16.69 6.15 9.86
N SER A 314 -15.83 6.48 8.90
CA SER A 314 -15.90 7.74 8.13
C SER A 314 -17.16 7.82 7.26
N ARG A 315 -17.76 6.67 6.95
CA ARG A 315 -19.04 6.56 6.21
C ARG A 315 -20.30 6.58 7.09
N MET A 316 -20.19 6.51 8.42
CA MET A 316 -21.36 6.26 9.29
C MET A 316 -21.79 7.40 10.21
N ASP A 317 -21.01 8.46 10.48
CA ASP A 317 -21.54 9.54 11.33
C ASP A 317 -20.79 10.88 11.24
N ALA A 318 -21.36 11.85 10.52
CA ALA A 318 -20.96 13.25 10.61
C ALA A 318 -21.54 13.85 11.91
N GLY A 319 -20.93 13.56 13.06
CA GLY A 319 -21.35 14.17 14.34
C GLY A 319 -20.96 13.48 15.65
N VAL A 320 -20.21 12.38 15.62
CA VAL A 320 -19.89 11.61 16.84
C VAL A 320 -18.50 11.95 17.39
N ASN A 321 -18.41 12.03 18.72
CA ASN A 321 -17.16 12.14 19.47
C ASN A 321 -16.24 10.93 19.16
N GLN A 322 -15.02 11.21 18.67
CA GLN A 322 -14.03 10.23 18.23
C GLN A 322 -13.65 9.19 19.32
N GLU A 323 -13.72 9.54 20.60
CA GLU A 323 -13.42 8.62 21.71
C GLU A 323 -14.54 7.58 21.93
N GLN A 324 -15.80 7.99 21.75
CA GLN A 324 -16.95 7.07 21.78
C GLN A 324 -17.02 6.19 20.53
N LEU A 325 -16.58 6.72 19.38
CA LEU A 325 -16.46 5.99 18.13
C LEU A 325 -15.46 4.83 18.29
N TYR A 326 -14.29 5.11 18.87
CA TYR A 326 -13.28 4.11 19.17
C TYR A 326 -13.75 3.05 20.18
N THR A 327 -14.43 3.46 21.24
CA THR A 327 -14.95 2.52 22.25
C THR A 327 -15.97 1.55 21.62
N ARG A 328 -16.81 2.06 20.70
CA ARG A 328 -17.73 1.22 19.92
C ARG A 328 -17.00 0.28 18.98
N VAL A 329 -15.93 0.73 18.31
CA VAL A 329 -15.09 -0.12 17.45
C VAL A 329 -14.45 -1.24 18.26
N GLN A 330 -13.82 -0.92 19.39
CA GLN A 330 -13.24 -1.95 20.25
C GLN A 330 -14.29 -2.95 20.78
N GLN A 331 -15.50 -2.50 21.11
CA GLN A 331 -16.58 -3.36 21.60
C GLN A 331 -17.25 -4.19 20.48
N GLN A 332 -17.38 -3.64 19.28
CA GLN A 332 -18.02 -4.30 18.13
C GLN A 332 -17.10 -5.28 17.40
N TYR A 333 -15.78 -5.04 17.46
CA TYR A 333 -14.75 -5.84 16.79
C TYR A 333 -13.89 -6.67 17.75
N ALA A 334 -14.45 -7.12 18.87
CA ALA A 334 -14.07 -8.46 19.34
C ALA A 334 -14.37 -9.42 18.17
N LEU A 335 -13.37 -9.69 17.32
CA LEU A 335 -13.46 -10.30 15.98
C LEU A 335 -13.96 -11.76 16.07
N PRO A 336 -15.29 -12.00 15.97
CA PRO A 336 -15.72 -13.04 15.03
C PRO A 336 -17.06 -12.75 14.32
N LEU A 337 -17.55 -11.52 14.20
CA LEU A 337 -18.90 -11.28 13.64
C LEU A 337 -18.98 -10.98 12.14
N LEU A 338 -18.08 -10.19 11.56
CA LEU A 338 -18.10 -9.93 10.10
C LEU A 338 -17.57 -11.11 9.29
N TYR A 339 -16.51 -11.78 9.77
CA TYR A 339 -16.04 -13.03 9.16
C TYR A 339 -17.06 -14.18 9.33
N ARG A 340 -17.80 -14.28 10.45
CA ARG A 340 -18.89 -15.28 10.56
C ARG A 340 -20.12 -14.93 9.73
N GLN A 341 -20.44 -13.65 9.52
CA GLN A 341 -21.54 -13.27 8.62
C GLN A 341 -21.16 -13.49 7.14
N TRP A 342 -19.89 -13.31 6.79
CA TRP A 342 -19.33 -13.68 5.49
C TRP A 342 -19.25 -15.21 5.34
N GLN A 343 -18.65 -15.94 6.28
CA GLN A 343 -18.64 -17.41 6.33
C GLN A 343 -20.02 -18.05 6.50
N ALA A 344 -21.02 -17.39 7.07
CA ALA A 344 -22.38 -17.95 7.18
C ALA A 344 -23.12 -17.84 5.83
N ARG A 345 -22.85 -16.78 5.06
CA ARG A 345 -23.27 -16.70 3.65
C ARG A 345 -22.52 -17.74 2.79
N ASP A 346 -21.24 -17.92 3.04
CA ASP A 346 -20.38 -18.82 2.27
C ASP A 346 -20.58 -20.31 2.63
N ARG A 347 -20.87 -20.63 3.91
CA ARG A 347 -21.26 -21.99 4.33
C ARG A 347 -22.65 -22.38 3.84
N GLN A 348 -23.57 -21.42 3.70
CA GLN A 348 -24.87 -21.69 3.10
C GLN A 348 -24.72 -21.95 1.59
N ALA A 349 -23.75 -21.34 0.92
CA ALA A 349 -23.37 -21.65 -0.47
C ALA A 349 -22.59 -22.97 -0.61
N CYS A 350 -21.71 -23.31 0.34
CA CYS A 350 -20.93 -24.56 0.31
C CYS A 350 -21.72 -25.80 0.72
N SER A 351 -22.81 -25.67 1.49
CA SER A 351 -23.60 -26.81 1.98
C SER A 351 -24.57 -27.43 0.95
N THR A 352 -24.67 -26.83 -0.24
CA THR A 352 -25.54 -27.31 -1.34
C THR A 352 -24.79 -27.48 -2.65
N LEU A 353 -23.52 -27.89 -2.61
CA LEU A 353 -22.74 -28.20 -3.81
C LEU A 353 -22.87 -29.68 -4.20
N PRO A 354 -23.66 -29.97 -5.24
CA PRO A 354 -23.13 -30.52 -6.47
C PRO A 354 -22.97 -29.36 -7.46
N THR A 355 -21.73 -29.09 -7.84
CA THR A 355 -21.36 -28.29 -9.03
C THR A 355 -21.98 -26.88 -9.13
N LEU A 356 -21.41 -25.88 -8.47
CA LEU A 356 -21.61 -24.49 -8.90
C LEU A 356 -20.57 -24.13 -9.97
N PRO A 357 -20.95 -23.48 -11.08
CA PRO A 357 -20.02 -23.03 -12.11
C PRO A 357 -19.15 -21.86 -11.63
N LEU A 358 -17.91 -21.77 -12.14
CA LEU A 358 -16.85 -20.79 -11.83
C LEU A 358 -17.24 -19.28 -11.85
N HIS A 359 -18.46 -18.92 -12.27
CA HIS A 359 -18.88 -17.53 -12.50
C HIS A 359 -19.17 -16.74 -11.20
N ASP A 360 -19.47 -17.40 -10.07
CA ASP A 360 -20.00 -16.72 -8.88
C ASP A 360 -18.93 -16.17 -7.91
N TYR A 361 -17.67 -16.61 -8.02
CA TYR A 361 -16.60 -16.11 -7.14
C TYR A 361 -16.22 -14.66 -7.48
N CYS A 362 -16.14 -14.33 -8.78
CA CYS A 362 -15.94 -12.96 -9.26
C CYS A 362 -17.06 -12.01 -8.78
N GLN A 363 -18.31 -12.49 -8.66
CA GLN A 363 -19.43 -11.68 -8.17
C GLN A 363 -19.44 -11.47 -6.65
N THR A 364 -18.71 -12.26 -5.86
CA THR A 364 -18.78 -12.18 -4.40
C THR A 364 -17.86 -11.09 -3.81
N ILE A 365 -16.81 -10.70 -4.54
CA ILE A 365 -15.90 -9.58 -4.20
C ILE A 365 -16.61 -8.21 -4.31
N ILE A 366 -17.86 -8.19 -4.77
CA ILE A 366 -18.41 -7.08 -5.57
C ILE A 366 -19.47 -6.21 -4.88
N THR A 367 -19.76 -6.38 -3.59
CA THR A 367 -20.79 -5.56 -2.90
C THR A 367 -20.24 -4.63 -1.83
N VAL A 368 -19.93 -3.38 -2.22
CA VAL A 368 -19.92 -2.22 -1.31
C VAL A 368 -21.32 -1.58 -1.35
N PRO A 369 -22.03 -1.40 -0.21
CA PRO A 369 -23.35 -0.78 -0.22
C PRO A 369 -23.25 0.70 -0.63
N ARG A 370 -24.17 1.13 -1.51
CA ARG A 370 -24.39 2.54 -1.86
C ARG A 370 -24.75 3.34 -0.61
N SER A 371 -24.07 4.45 -0.35
CA SER A 371 -24.67 5.55 0.40
C SER A 371 -25.59 6.33 -0.55
N LYS A 372 -26.85 6.52 -0.14
CA LYS A 372 -27.77 7.45 -0.80
C LYS A 372 -27.42 8.89 -0.48
#